data_AF-A0A2E9H2P1-F1
#
_entry.id   AF-A0A2E9H2P1-F1
#
_cell.length_a   1.000
_cell.length_b   1.000
_cell.length_c   1.000
_cell.angle_alpha   90.00
_cell.angle_beta   90.00
_cell.angle_gamma   90.00
#
_symmetry.space_group_name_H-M   'P 1'
#
loop_
_entity.id
_entity.type
_entity.pdbx_description
1 polymer ?
#
loop_
_entity_poly.entity_id
_entity_poly.type
_entity_poly.pdbx_seq_one_letter_code
_entity_poly.pdbx_strand_id
1 'polypeptide(L)' 'MDIRATVWGQILFVLAVIVIFFTIRFARKKANNLPLVGFYAILLNFLFPPGGWIYCGYWYFK' A
#
# COMPACT_ATOMS: atom_id res chain seq x y z
N MET A 1 7.32 18.03 22.08
CA MET A 1 7.10 17.21 20.86
C MET A 1 6.90 15.77 21.30
N ASP A 2 5.77 15.16 20.93
CA ASP A 2 5.48 13.77 21.28
C ASP A 2 6.22 12.83 20.33
N ILE A 3 7.41 12.39 20.75
CA ILE A 3 8.30 11.50 19.98
C ILE A 3 7.58 10.21 19.55
N ARG A 4 6.57 9.79 20.31
CA ARG A 4 5.77 8.59 20.01
C ARG A 4 4.98 8.75 18.71
N ALA A 5 4.35 9.90 18.48
CA ALA A 5 3.50 10.13 17.31
C ALA A 5 4.32 10.17 16.01
N THR A 6 5.51 10.79 16.04
CA THR A 6 6.43 10.79 14.90
C THR A 6 6.98 9.41 14.58
N VAL A 7 7.35 8.62 15.59
CA VAL A 7 7.80 7.22 15.40
C VAL A 7 6.69 6.36 14.80
N TRP A 8 5.45 6.46 15.30
CA TRP A 8 4.31 5.74 14.72
C TRP A 8 4.03 6.13 13.27
N GLY A 9 4.10 7.42 12.93
CA GLY A 9 3.95 7.90 11.56
C GLY A 9 5.02 7.33 10.62
N GLN A 10 6.28 7.28 11.06
CA GLN A 10 7.37 6.70 10.28
C GLN A 10 7.19 5.21 10.04
N ILE A 11 6.76 4.44 11.05
CA ILE A 11 6.48 3.00 10.91
C ILE A 11 5.37 2.78 9.88
N LEU A 12 4.26 3.52 9.98
CA LEU A 12 3.14 3.43 9.03
C LEU A 12 3.55 3.80 7.61
N PHE A 13 4.41 4.81 7.46
CA PHE A 13 4.92 5.23 6.16
C PHE A 13 5.80 4.15 5.50
N VAL A 14 6.73 3.55 6.26
CA VAL A 14 7.55 2.44 5.75
C VAL A 14 6.67 1.26 5.36
N LEU A 15 5.68 0.93 6.19
CA LEU A 15 4.74 -0.15 5.91
C LEU A 15 3.92 0.12 4.64
N ALA A 16 3.47 1.36 4.44
CA ALA A 16 2.77 1.77 3.22
C ALA A 16 3.62 1.56 1.97
N VAL A 17 4.90 1.96 1.99
CA VAL A 17 5.84 1.76 0.86
C VAL A 17 5.99 0.27 0.53
N ILE A 18 6.15 -0.57 1.56
CA ILE A 18 6.27 -2.03 1.40
C ILE A 18 5.01 -2.59 0.72
N VAL A 19 3.84 -2.23 1.22
CA VAL A 19 2.55 -2.72 0.71
C VAL A 19 2.30 -2.28 -0.73
N ILE A 20 2.60 -1.01 -1.05
CA ILE A 20 2.47 -0.48 -2.43
C ILE A 20 3.38 -1.26 -3.38
N PHE A 21 4.64 -1.50 -2.98
CA PHE A 21 5.58 -2.27 -3.79
C PHE A 21 5.09 -3.69 -4.06
N PHE A 22 4.62 -4.40 -3.03
CA PHE A 22 4.05 -5.74 -3.19
C PHE A 22 2.79 -5.75 -4.05
N THR A 23 1.90 -4.76 -3.88
CA THR A 23 0.67 -4.63 -4.68
C THR A 23 1.01 -4.51 -6.17
N ILE A 24 1.94 -3.63 -6.52
CA ILE A 24 2.39 -3.46 -7.91
C ILE A 24 3.06 -4.74 -8.43
N ARG A 25 3.88 -5.40 -7.61
CA ARG A 25 4.56 -6.65 -7.98
C ARG A 25 3.58 -7.78 -8.29
N PHE A 26 2.54 -7.96 -7.47
CA PHE A 26 1.53 -8.98 -7.70
C PHE A 26 0.61 -8.63 -8.89
N ALA A 27 0.26 -7.35 -9.03
CA ALA A 27 -0.54 -6.87 -10.15
C ALA A 27 0.19 -6.92 -11.50
N ARG A 28 1.54 -6.90 -11.53
CA ARG A 28 2.36 -6.82 -12.75
C ARG A 28 1.99 -7.82 -13.85
N LYS A 29 1.55 -9.03 -13.48
CA LYS A 29 1.19 -10.09 -14.43
C LYS A 29 -0.31 -10.29 -14.62
N LYS A 30 -1.15 -9.56 -13.87
CA LYS A 30 -2.60 -9.79 -13.77
C LYS A 30 -3.45 -8.56 -14.11
N ALA A 31 -2.89 -7.36 -14.02
CA ALA A 31 -3.59 -6.12 -14.27
C ALA A 31 -3.33 -5.60 -15.69
N ASN A 32 -4.41 -5.26 -16.40
CA ASN A 32 -4.32 -4.58 -17.70
C ASN A 32 -3.74 -3.16 -17.56
N ASN A 33 -4.00 -2.49 -16.43
CA ASN A 33 -3.61 -1.11 -16.17
C ASN A 33 -2.79 -0.98 -14.87
N LEU A 34 -1.50 -1.27 -14.96
CA LEU A 34 -0.57 -1.17 -13.82
C LEU A 34 -0.53 0.20 -13.13
N PRO A 35 -0.48 1.33 -13.87
CA PRO A 35 -0.40 2.66 -13.26
C PRO A 35 -1.61 2.96 -12.38
N LEU A 36 -2.79 2.51 -12.80
CA LEU A 36 -4.03 2.68 -12.05
C LEU A 36 -4.02 1.88 -10.75
N VAL A 37 -3.48 0.66 -10.78
CA VAL A 37 -3.32 -0.17 -9.57
C VAL A 37 -2.35 0.48 -8.58
N GLY A 38 -1.24 1.03 -9.05
CA GLY A 38 -0.31 1.79 -8.23
C GLY A 38 -0.96 3.02 -7.61
N PHE A 39 -1.75 3.78 -8.39
CA PHE A 39 -2.49 4.93 -7.88
C PHE A 39 -3.48 4.56 -6.77
N TYR A 40 -4.28 3.51 -6.98
CA TYR A 40 -5.18 3.00 -5.94
C TYR A 40 -4.42 2.51 -4.70
N ALA A 41 -3.30 1.82 -4.88
CA ALA A 41 -2.49 1.34 -3.75
C ALA A 41 -1.93 2.50 -2.92
N ILE A 42 -1.47 3.58 -3.55
CA ILE A 42 -0.99 4.79 -2.88
C ILE A 42 -2.14 5.46 -2.12
N LEU A 43 -3.26 5.68 -2.80
CA LEU A 43 -4.41 6.39 -2.24
C LEU A 43 -5.02 5.62 -1.05
N LEU A 44 -5.17 4.30 -1.17
CA LEU A 44 -5.61 3.44 -0.08
C LEU A 44 -4.63 3.45 1.10
N ASN A 45 -3.31 3.29 0.87
CA ASN A 45 -2.36 3.28 1.99
C ASN A 45 -2.25 4.62 2.73
N PHE A 46 -2.43 5.76 2.04
CA PHE A 46 -2.37 7.09 2.65
C PHE A 46 -3.66 7.49 3.38
N LEU A 47 -4.82 7.16 2.82
CA LEU A 47 -6.13 7.53 3.40
C LEU A 47 -6.58 6.53 4.47
N PHE A 48 -6.37 5.25 4.20
CA PHE A 48 -6.80 4.13 5.05
C PHE A 48 -5.74 3.02 5.02
N PRO A 49 -4.70 3.08 5.86
CA PRO A 49 -3.63 2.07 5.91
C PRO A 49 -4.12 0.61 5.85
N PRO A 50 -5.17 0.19 6.61
CA PRO A 50 -5.68 -1.18 6.50
C PRO A 50 -6.32 -1.51 5.14
N GLY A 51 -6.90 -0.52 4.45
CA GLY A 51 -7.44 -0.69 3.10
C GLY A 51 -6.35 -1.01 2.07
N GLY A 52 -5.16 -0.42 2.23
CA GLY A 52 -3.99 -0.74 1.41
C GLY A 52 -3.57 -2.20 1.54
N TRP A 53 -3.64 -2.76 2.74
CA TRP A 53 -3.28 -4.16 3.00
C TRP A 53 -4.29 -5.13 2.39
N ILE A 54 -5.59 -4.86 2.55
CA ILE A 54 -6.66 -5.66 1.94
C ILE A 54 -6.52 -5.65 0.42
N TYR A 55 -6.23 -4.49 -0.16
CA TYR A 55 -6.02 -4.35 -1.60
C TYR A 55 -4.78 -5.11 -2.08
N CYS A 56 -3.68 -5.07 -1.32
CA CYS A 56 -2.50 -5.91 -1.60
C CYS A 56 -2.84 -7.41 -1.54
N GLY A 57 -3.60 -7.84 -0.54
CA GLY A 57 -4.06 -9.23 -0.40
C GLY A 57 -4.94 -9.66 -1.57
N TYR A 58 -5.86 -8.80 -2.01
CA TYR A 58 -6.68 -9.04 -3.19
C TYR A 58 -5.84 -9.36 -4.43
N TRP A 59 -4.78 -8.58 -4.69
CA TRP A 59 -3.86 -8.83 -5.82
C TRP A 59 -2.93 -10.02 -5.63
N TYR A 60 -2.68 -10.44 -4.39
CA TYR A 60 -1.93 -11.66 -4.10
C TYR A 60 -2.75 -12.91 -4.45
N PHE A 61 -4.03 -12.96 -4.05
CA PHE A 61 -4.90 -14.12 -4.24
C PHE A 61 -5.54 -14.19 -5.63
N LYS A 62 -5.93 -13.05 -6.20
CA LYS A 62 -6.33 -12.94 -7.61
C LYS A 62 -5.12 -13.23 -8.46
#